data_AF-A0A2W7HYP1-F1
#
_entry.id   AF-A0A2W7HYP1-F1
#
_cell.length_a   1.000
_cell.length_b   1.000
_cell.length_c   1.000
_cell.angle_alpha   90.00
_cell.angle_beta   90.00
_cell.angle_gamma   90.00
#
_symmetry.space_group_name_H-M   'P 1'
#
loop_
_entity.id
_entity.type
_entity.pdbx_description
1 polymer ?
#
loop_
_entity_poly.entity_id
_entity_poly.type
_entity_poly.pdbx_seq_one_letter_code
_entity_poly.pdbx_strand_id
1 'polypeptide(L)'
;MKINYLSFFVGALLIANSAFSQVGINTNDPKAQLDVEAADAVSPQPSDGLLVPRVQTLPAAGADQHSMIIYLNNTIGTFTPGFYYWDENVSSWTSFGGGGTAPTGDYWSLEGNTGTNSATDFIGTTDNEDLVIRTNNNPTLSITTSGQLITDNDLDIVALGWNAGNGNSGARNIHIGRRAGINNSGNNNVFVGRNAGLDISGSDNIIMGRNAGNGRNGNNNILLGRNAGNNFAFANGSNNMVLGNYAGSTGFPFSQMLFIENGEDANSDGFNKPLISGSYFSNRVGINISVAPNGFGVSPLTHTLTVGGDIFASGDFITPTNTYPDYVFQKYFEGESSILPEYEFKSLEEVEQFIKTHGHLPGVKSYKEVEENNFNIELSATSIKNLEKIEELFLYSIELNSKVKSQAKELQEKDSQIDDLEQRIERLEKLILEKNK
;
A
#
# COMPACT_ATOMS: atom_id res chain seq x y z
N MET A 1 79.24 68.10 72.80
CA MET A 1 78.81 66.99 71.93
C MET A 1 77.36 66.69 72.29
N LYS A 2 76.42 67.00 71.39
CA LYS A 2 74.98 66.76 71.53
C LYS A 2 74.70 65.25 71.54
N ILE A 3 73.65 64.78 72.20
CA ILE A 3 72.65 63.84 71.66
C ILE A 3 71.42 63.85 72.59
N ASN A 4 70.26 63.92 71.94
CA ASN A 4 68.95 64.25 72.49
C ASN A 4 68.25 63.07 73.17
N TYR A 5 67.69 63.32 74.35
CA TYR A 5 66.57 62.57 74.93
C TYR A 5 65.27 63.19 74.39
N LEU A 6 64.63 62.63 73.35
CA LEU A 6 63.21 62.98 73.08
C LEU A 6 62.38 62.06 72.19
N SER A 7 62.89 61.00 71.55
CA SER A 7 62.11 60.37 70.46
C SER A 7 61.75 58.89 70.59
N PHE A 8 62.00 58.23 71.73
CA PHE A 8 61.81 56.78 71.82
C PHE A 8 60.56 56.30 72.57
N PHE A 9 59.71 57.18 73.11
CA PHE A 9 58.65 56.74 74.04
C PHE A 9 57.20 57.11 73.67
N VAL A 10 56.92 57.63 72.46
CA VAL A 10 55.55 57.99 72.05
C VAL A 10 55.12 57.33 70.71
N GLY A 11 55.99 56.54 70.07
CA GLY A 11 55.69 55.89 68.78
C GLY A 11 55.10 54.48 68.84
N ALA A 12 54.80 53.92 70.02
CA ALA A 12 54.48 52.49 70.17
C ALA A 12 53.01 52.17 70.48
N LEU A 13 52.10 53.14 70.49
CA LEU A 13 50.67 52.90 70.65
C LEU A 13 49.91 53.53 69.49
N LEU A 14 49.59 52.70 68.49
CA LEU A 14 48.44 52.78 67.55
C LEU A 14 48.76 52.00 66.27
N ILE A 15 49.04 50.70 66.40
CA ILE A 15 48.75 49.76 65.31
C ILE A 15 47.57 48.94 65.81
N ALA A 16 46.37 49.43 65.52
CA ALA A 16 45.16 48.62 65.57
C ALA A 16 45.29 47.58 64.45
N ASN A 17 45.89 46.43 64.76
CA ASN A 17 45.77 45.27 63.88
C ASN A 17 44.32 44.81 63.99
N SER A 18 43.55 45.02 62.92
CA SER A 18 42.31 44.32 62.67
C SER A 18 42.63 42.83 62.61
N ALA A 19 42.56 42.12 63.74
CA ALA A 19 42.68 40.67 63.74
C ALA A 19 41.40 40.11 63.11
N PHE A 20 41.53 39.47 61.94
CA PHE A 20 40.43 38.73 61.34
C PHE A 20 40.06 37.54 62.25
N SER A 21 38.77 37.33 62.51
CA SER A 21 38.23 36.25 63.36
C SER A 21 38.21 34.88 62.65
N GLN A 22 39.10 34.65 61.68
CA GLN A 22 39.11 33.41 60.90
C GLN A 22 39.94 32.34 61.61
N VAL A 23 39.46 31.10 61.60
CA VAL A 23 40.16 29.93 62.12
C VAL A 23 40.70 29.13 60.94
N GLY A 24 42.02 29.15 60.74
CA GLY A 24 42.71 28.27 59.81
C GLY A 24 43.26 27.04 60.53
N ILE A 25 43.04 25.85 59.98
CA ILE A 25 43.69 24.60 60.39
C ILE A 25 44.57 24.14 59.23
N ASN A 26 45.86 23.98 59.48
CA ASN A 26 46.91 23.67 58.49
C ASN A 26 47.10 24.71 57.36
N THR A 27 46.54 25.93 57.51
CA THR A 27 46.76 27.06 56.58
C THR A 27 47.04 28.35 57.34
N ASN A 28 47.94 29.18 56.81
CA ASN A 28 48.26 30.51 57.36
C ASN A 28 47.50 31.66 56.67
N ASP A 29 46.68 31.34 55.66
CA ASP A 29 45.93 32.29 54.84
C ASP A 29 44.49 31.81 54.62
N PRO A 30 43.70 31.69 55.71
CA PRO A 30 42.35 31.11 55.64
C PRO A 30 41.43 31.95 54.75
N LYS A 31 40.74 31.28 53.82
CA LYS A 31 39.82 31.89 52.84
C LYS A 31 38.36 31.91 53.30
N ALA A 32 38.05 31.29 54.43
CA ALA A 32 36.73 31.26 55.06
C ALA A 32 36.79 31.55 56.57
N GLN A 33 35.64 31.64 57.24
CA GLN A 33 35.60 31.80 58.71
C GLN A 33 36.19 30.59 59.45
N LEU A 34 35.99 29.39 58.89
CA LEU A 34 36.72 28.17 59.24
C LEU A 34 37.27 27.60 57.94
N ASP A 35 38.59 27.50 57.84
CA ASP A 35 39.28 26.93 56.68
C ASP A 35 40.16 25.76 57.16
N VAL A 36 39.96 24.58 56.56
CA VAL A 36 40.65 23.35 56.94
C VAL A 36 41.29 22.76 55.70
N GLU A 37 42.60 22.89 55.59
CA GLU A 37 43.38 22.35 54.47
C GLU A 37 44.02 21.01 54.85
N ALA A 38 44.14 20.10 53.88
CA ALA A 38 44.91 18.86 54.06
C ALA A 38 46.39 19.20 54.21
N ALA A 39 47.12 18.44 55.03
CA ALA A 39 48.56 18.65 55.21
C ALA A 39 49.35 18.47 53.89
N ASP A 40 48.89 17.58 53.02
CA ASP A 40 49.34 17.42 51.63
C ASP A 40 48.13 17.12 50.73
N ALA A 41 47.76 18.07 49.87
CA ALA A 41 46.64 17.92 48.95
C ALA A 41 46.86 16.84 47.87
N VAL A 42 48.10 16.45 47.60
CA VAL A 42 48.46 15.42 46.61
C VAL A 42 48.51 14.04 47.23
N SER A 43 48.89 13.93 48.52
CA SER A 43 48.99 12.65 49.25
C SER A 43 48.42 12.77 50.69
N PRO A 44 47.09 12.82 50.84
CA PRO A 44 46.45 13.07 52.14
C PRO A 44 46.70 11.94 53.15
N GLN A 45 46.88 12.32 54.41
CA GLN A 45 47.02 11.41 55.55
C GLN A 45 45.65 11.00 56.10
N PRO A 46 45.53 9.88 56.85
CA PRO A 46 44.27 9.48 57.48
C PRO A 46 43.67 10.51 58.47
N SER A 47 44.47 11.49 58.91
CA SER A 47 44.03 12.61 59.75
C SER A 47 43.46 13.79 58.95
N ASP A 48 43.62 13.82 57.63
CA ASP A 48 43.11 14.89 56.78
C ASP A 48 41.60 14.69 56.56
N GLY A 49 40.80 15.43 57.32
CA GLY A 49 39.34 15.41 57.26
C GLY A 49 38.67 16.08 58.46
N LEU A 50 37.35 16.22 58.43
CA LEU A 50 36.57 16.76 59.54
C LEU A 50 35.67 15.66 60.14
N LEU A 51 35.90 15.32 61.40
CA LEU A 51 34.97 14.49 62.16
C LEU A 51 33.83 15.37 62.71
N VAL A 52 32.62 15.14 62.21
CA VAL A 52 31.39 15.71 62.79
C VAL A 52 30.92 14.90 64.00
N PRO A 53 30.11 15.49 64.90
CA PRO A 53 29.56 14.77 66.04
C PRO A 53 28.82 13.50 65.61
N ARG A 54 29.24 12.35 66.14
CA ARG A 54 28.58 11.07 65.93
C ARG A 54 27.55 10.85 67.03
N VAL A 55 26.31 10.59 66.67
CA VAL A 55 25.20 10.42 67.61
C VAL A 55 24.55 9.05 67.44
N GLN A 56 24.00 8.51 68.53
CA GLN A 56 23.19 7.29 68.50
C GLN A 56 21.69 7.57 68.44
N THR A 57 21.30 8.84 68.66
CA THR A 57 19.93 9.37 68.52
C THR A 57 19.95 10.75 67.89
N LEU A 58 18.92 11.07 67.09
CA LEU A 58 18.75 12.42 66.57
C LEU A 58 18.41 13.38 67.73
N PRO A 59 19.15 14.47 67.93
CA PRO A 59 18.86 15.42 68.98
C PRO A 59 17.63 16.27 68.63
N ALA A 60 16.97 16.79 69.66
CA ALA A 60 16.01 17.87 69.49
C ALA A 60 16.77 19.10 68.94
N ALA A 61 16.27 19.68 67.86
CA ALA A 61 16.86 20.81 67.17
C ALA A 61 15.76 21.83 66.86
N GLY A 62 16.14 23.10 66.80
CA GLY A 62 15.28 24.20 66.36
C GLY A 62 16.08 25.20 65.55
N ALA A 63 15.55 26.42 65.40
CA ALA A 63 16.12 27.45 64.52
C ALA A 63 17.63 27.69 64.71
N ASP A 64 18.12 27.68 65.94
CA ASP A 64 19.54 27.90 66.25
C ASP A 64 20.47 26.77 65.77
N GLN A 65 19.90 25.58 65.53
CA GLN A 65 20.61 24.43 64.99
C GLN A 65 20.44 24.31 63.48
N HIS A 66 19.85 25.28 62.79
CA HIS A 66 19.73 25.22 61.34
C HIS A 66 21.12 25.03 60.69
N SER A 67 21.23 24.06 59.79
CA SER A 67 22.50 23.61 59.18
C SER A 67 23.48 22.87 60.12
N MET A 68 23.05 22.46 61.32
CA MET A 68 23.86 21.60 62.19
C MET A 68 24.07 20.24 61.57
N ILE A 69 25.33 19.76 61.50
CA ILE A 69 25.70 18.46 60.91
C ILE A 69 26.03 17.44 61.99
N ILE A 70 25.52 16.22 61.81
CA ILE A 70 25.84 15.05 62.64
C ILE A 70 26.06 13.81 61.77
N TYR A 71 26.63 12.78 62.35
CA TYR A 71 26.61 11.42 61.80
C TYR A 71 25.80 10.52 62.74
N LEU A 72 24.72 9.94 62.25
CA LEU A 72 23.92 8.96 62.98
C LEU A 72 24.57 7.57 62.86
N ASN A 73 24.86 6.92 63.98
CA ASN A 73 25.53 5.60 64.00
C ASN A 73 24.57 4.41 63.88
N ASN A 74 23.28 4.60 64.17
CA ASN A 74 22.30 3.53 64.34
C ASN A 74 21.02 3.85 63.56
N THR A 75 20.26 2.83 63.17
CA THR A 75 18.92 3.04 62.58
C THR A 75 17.91 3.48 63.64
N ILE A 76 17.12 4.53 63.35
CA ILE A 76 16.04 5.04 64.21
C ILE A 76 14.82 5.33 63.35
N GLY A 77 13.76 4.53 63.52
CA GLY A 77 12.58 4.64 62.65
C GLY A 77 12.99 4.47 61.18
N THR A 78 12.77 5.50 60.37
CA THR A 78 13.15 5.56 58.95
C THR A 78 14.56 6.10 58.69
N PHE A 79 15.25 6.62 59.71
CA PHE A 79 16.60 7.15 59.58
C PHE A 79 17.63 6.01 59.68
N THR A 80 18.48 5.86 58.67
CA THR A 80 19.58 4.89 58.64
C THR A 80 20.91 5.54 59.06
N PRO A 81 21.94 4.78 59.45
CA PRO A 81 23.25 5.33 59.74
C PRO A 81 23.80 6.17 58.57
N GLY A 82 24.27 7.38 58.85
CA GLY A 82 24.67 8.33 57.80
C GLY A 82 24.83 9.77 58.30
N PHE A 83 25.27 10.65 57.42
CA PHE A 83 25.37 12.08 57.70
C PHE A 83 24.00 12.75 57.58
N TYR A 84 23.67 13.62 58.54
CA TYR A 84 22.44 14.40 58.55
C TYR A 84 22.71 15.86 58.87
N TYR A 85 21.89 16.76 58.33
CA TYR A 85 21.80 18.15 58.76
C TYR A 85 20.39 18.50 59.25
N TRP A 86 20.27 19.47 60.16
CA TRP A 86 18.98 20.00 60.58
C TRP A 86 18.48 21.09 59.61
N ASP A 87 17.35 20.83 58.96
CA ASP A 87 16.64 21.81 58.15
C ASP A 87 15.44 22.37 58.92
N GLU A 88 15.54 23.62 59.36
CA GLU A 88 14.49 24.27 60.13
C GLU A 88 13.26 24.55 59.27
N ASN A 89 13.44 24.77 57.96
CA ASN A 89 12.33 25.11 57.05
C ASN A 89 11.31 23.98 56.94
N VAL A 90 11.77 22.74 57.11
CA VAL A 90 10.93 21.53 57.16
C VAL A 90 10.93 20.87 58.54
N SER A 91 11.54 21.52 59.54
CA SER A 91 11.69 21.05 60.92
C SER A 91 12.08 19.57 61.03
N SER A 92 13.05 19.14 60.23
CA SER A 92 13.47 17.74 60.15
C SER A 92 14.97 17.59 59.97
N TRP A 93 15.49 16.47 60.47
CA TRP A 93 16.80 15.96 60.08
C TRP A 93 16.74 15.46 58.63
N THR A 94 17.63 15.94 57.78
CA THR A 94 17.73 15.60 56.37
C THR A 94 19.09 14.97 56.09
N SER A 95 19.14 13.83 55.40
CA SER A 95 20.41 13.18 55.10
C SER A 95 21.24 14.00 54.11
N PHE A 96 22.57 14.05 54.30
CA PHE A 96 23.48 14.40 53.21
C PHE A 96 23.34 13.32 52.13
N GLY A 97 23.05 13.73 50.89
CA GLY A 97 22.71 12.83 49.80
C GLY A 97 23.69 11.65 49.66
N GLY A 98 23.14 10.44 49.53
CA GLY A 98 23.90 9.25 49.08
C GLY A 98 24.01 8.07 50.06
N GLY A 99 23.28 8.04 51.18
CA GLY A 99 23.30 6.90 52.12
C GLY A 99 21.96 6.42 52.69
N GLY A 100 20.89 7.19 52.52
CA GLY A 100 19.52 6.67 52.52
C GLY A 100 19.16 6.29 51.09
N THR A 101 18.17 5.41 50.90
CA THR A 101 17.49 5.22 49.61
C THR A 101 17.45 6.55 48.86
N ALA A 102 17.99 6.57 47.62
CA ALA A 102 17.85 7.73 46.74
C ALA A 102 16.42 8.28 46.88
N PRO A 103 16.22 9.60 47.02
CA PRO A 103 14.90 10.17 47.27
C PRO A 103 13.91 9.49 46.32
N THR A 104 13.04 8.66 46.91
CA THR A 104 11.98 7.97 46.19
C THR A 104 11.03 9.06 45.72
N GLY A 105 11.16 9.51 44.48
CA GLY A 105 10.35 10.64 44.03
C GLY A 105 10.45 10.99 42.56
N ASP A 106 11.63 11.35 42.06
CA ASP A 106 11.64 12.26 40.89
C ASP A 106 12.24 11.68 39.60
N TYR A 107 12.44 10.36 39.52
CA TYR A 107 13.02 9.73 38.33
C TYR A 107 12.31 8.45 37.91
N TRP A 108 12.28 8.20 36.60
CA TRP A 108 11.92 6.90 36.05
C TRP A 108 13.12 5.96 36.20
N SER A 109 13.00 4.91 37.03
CA SER A 109 14.07 3.93 37.26
C SER A 109 14.38 3.13 35.99
N LEU A 110 15.64 2.72 35.81
CA LEU A 110 16.05 1.80 34.74
C LEU A 110 15.42 0.40 34.88
N GLU A 111 15.04 0.02 36.10
CA GLU A 111 14.33 -1.24 36.39
C GLU A 111 12.80 -1.04 36.46
N GLY A 112 12.32 0.18 36.21
CA GLY A 112 10.92 0.56 36.30
C GLY A 112 10.47 0.98 37.71
N ASN A 113 9.30 1.62 37.76
CA ASN A 113 8.70 2.13 39.00
C ASN A 113 7.50 1.24 39.38
N THR A 114 7.31 0.94 40.67
CA THR A 114 6.10 0.26 41.18
C THR A 114 5.12 1.28 41.75
N GLY A 115 3.81 1.00 41.72
CA GLY A 115 2.79 1.84 42.36
C GLY A 115 2.42 3.15 41.62
N THR A 116 2.57 3.20 40.30
CA THR A 116 2.29 4.40 39.50
C THR A 116 0.79 4.75 39.43
N ASN A 117 0.50 6.05 39.28
CA ASN A 117 -0.82 6.64 39.09
C ASN A 117 -0.87 7.40 37.75
N SER A 118 -1.73 6.99 36.82
CA SER A 118 -1.83 7.60 35.49
C SER A 118 -2.25 9.07 35.45
N ALA A 119 -2.76 9.63 36.56
CA ALA A 119 -3.14 11.05 36.66
C ALA A 119 -1.96 11.96 37.04
N THR A 120 -0.92 11.43 37.68
CA THR A 120 0.20 12.22 38.23
C THR A 120 1.57 11.76 37.75
N ASP A 121 1.70 10.49 37.35
CA ASP A 121 2.98 9.86 37.03
C ASP A 121 3.04 9.58 35.52
N PHE A 122 3.97 10.24 34.84
CA PHE A 122 4.17 10.05 33.41
C PHE A 122 5.62 10.32 33.01
N ILE A 123 6.01 9.79 31.85
CA ILE A 123 7.24 10.18 31.16
C ILE A 123 6.83 11.24 30.14
N GLY A 124 7.25 12.49 30.34
CA GLY A 124 6.80 13.60 29.49
C GLY A 124 7.17 14.97 30.03
N THR A 125 6.60 16.00 29.40
CA THR A 125 6.74 17.42 29.74
C THR A 125 5.44 17.93 30.39
N THR A 126 5.54 18.99 31.21
CA THR A 126 4.37 19.67 31.83
C THR A 126 4.04 21.00 31.15
N ASP A 127 4.92 21.45 30.27
CA ASP A 127 4.84 22.66 29.46
C ASP A 127 4.55 22.31 27.99
N ASN A 128 4.42 23.35 27.14
CA ASN A 128 4.15 23.18 25.71
C ASN A 128 5.43 22.88 24.93
N GLU A 129 6.16 21.87 25.39
CA GLU A 129 7.40 21.39 24.81
C GLU A 129 7.29 19.91 24.44
N ASP A 130 7.98 19.50 23.38
CA ASP A 130 7.95 18.12 22.90
C ASP A 130 8.75 17.18 23.83
N LEU A 131 8.27 15.94 24.03
CA LEU A 131 9.05 14.91 24.72
C LEU A 131 10.07 14.32 23.75
N VAL A 132 11.35 14.69 23.89
CA VAL A 132 12.45 14.23 23.02
C VAL A 132 13.26 13.10 23.67
N ILE A 133 13.31 11.95 23.00
CA ILE A 133 14.19 10.82 23.30
C ILE A 133 15.45 10.96 22.46
N ARG A 134 16.62 10.83 23.11
CA ARG A 134 17.93 11.00 22.49
C ARG A 134 18.77 9.72 22.55
N THR A 135 19.57 9.49 21.51
CA THR A 135 20.63 8.47 21.48
C THR A 135 21.95 9.17 21.14
N ASN A 136 22.99 8.97 21.97
CA ASN A 136 24.27 9.68 21.81
C ASN A 136 24.09 11.21 21.74
N ASN A 137 23.20 11.75 22.59
CA ASN A 137 22.82 13.17 22.63
C ASN A 137 22.17 13.75 21.35
N ASN A 138 21.87 12.92 20.35
CA ASN A 138 21.08 13.33 19.18
C ASN A 138 19.61 12.96 19.42
N PRO A 139 18.65 13.87 19.19
CA PRO A 139 17.24 13.50 19.08
C PRO A 139 17.06 12.33 18.12
N THR A 140 16.26 11.35 18.50
CA THR A 140 15.94 10.20 17.64
C THR A 140 14.45 9.93 17.54
N LEU A 141 13.68 10.33 18.54
CA LEU A 141 12.24 10.16 18.62
C LEU A 141 11.65 11.29 19.48
N SER A 142 10.61 11.96 19.00
CA SER A 142 9.92 12.99 19.77
C SER A 142 8.41 12.74 19.76
N ILE A 143 7.75 12.96 20.90
CA ILE A 143 6.29 13.08 20.96
C ILE A 143 5.98 14.56 20.97
N THR A 144 5.35 15.06 19.91
CA THR A 144 5.06 16.49 19.79
C THR A 144 3.93 16.92 20.72
N THR A 145 3.86 18.22 21.02
CA THR A 145 2.71 18.84 21.72
C THR A 145 1.36 18.57 21.04
N SER A 146 1.36 18.20 19.75
CA SER A 146 0.17 17.78 18.99
C SER A 146 -0.12 16.27 19.08
N GLY A 147 0.62 15.52 19.88
CA GLY A 147 0.48 14.07 20.06
C GLY A 147 1.07 13.23 18.92
N GLN A 148 1.95 13.80 18.09
CA GLN A 148 2.57 13.07 16.97
C GLN A 148 3.85 12.38 17.45
N LEU A 149 4.07 11.13 17.05
CA LEU A 149 5.35 10.45 17.23
C LEU A 149 6.21 10.69 15.99
N ILE A 150 7.24 11.53 16.09
CA ILE A 150 8.15 11.84 14.99
C ILE A 150 9.52 11.22 15.24
N THR A 151 10.12 10.61 14.22
CA THR A 151 11.51 10.19 14.27
C THR A 151 12.37 11.36 13.85
N ASP A 152 13.18 11.89 14.76
CA ASP A 152 14.06 13.03 14.49
C ASP A 152 15.33 12.54 13.76
N ASN A 153 15.15 12.12 12.51
CA ASN A 153 16.24 11.74 11.62
C ASN A 153 16.12 12.53 10.31
N ASP A 154 17.26 13.00 9.78
CA ASP A 154 17.35 13.79 8.54
C ASP A 154 16.78 13.08 7.29
N LEU A 155 16.43 11.80 7.43
CA LEU A 155 15.97 10.95 6.35
C LEU A 155 14.47 10.63 6.45
N ASP A 156 13.70 11.14 7.41
CA ASP A 156 12.26 10.86 7.61
C ASP A 156 11.91 9.34 7.62
N ILE A 157 12.76 8.51 8.23
CA ILE A 157 12.60 7.05 8.25
C ILE A 157 11.78 6.60 9.47
N VAL A 158 10.71 5.84 9.26
CA VAL A 158 10.01 5.10 10.31
C VAL A 158 10.47 3.64 10.29
N ALA A 159 11.17 3.16 11.32
CA ALA A 159 11.62 1.77 11.42
C ALA A 159 11.13 1.10 12.72
N LEU A 160 10.22 0.13 12.60
CA LEU A 160 9.60 -0.58 13.70
C LEU A 160 9.77 -2.11 13.54
N GLY A 161 10.51 -2.74 14.43
CA GLY A 161 10.70 -4.20 14.47
C GLY A 161 12.16 -4.63 14.34
N TRP A 162 12.47 -5.87 14.74
CA TRP A 162 13.86 -6.36 14.76
C TRP A 162 14.50 -6.31 13.38
N ASN A 163 15.58 -5.53 13.25
CA ASN A 163 16.36 -5.31 12.04
C ASN A 163 15.58 -4.65 10.88
N ALA A 164 14.47 -3.95 11.15
CA ALA A 164 13.77 -3.15 10.15
C ALA A 164 14.65 -1.97 9.71
N GLY A 165 14.74 -1.70 8.40
CA GLY A 165 15.54 -0.61 7.82
C GLY A 165 17.05 -0.75 8.00
N ASN A 166 17.57 -1.90 8.45
CA ASN A 166 19.00 -2.08 8.64
C ASN A 166 19.75 -2.01 7.29
N GLY A 167 20.79 -1.18 7.21
CA GLY A 167 21.51 -0.92 5.97
C GLY A 167 20.77 -0.01 4.97
N ASN A 168 19.65 0.60 5.37
CA ASN A 168 18.96 1.57 4.52
C ASN A 168 19.81 2.83 4.32
N SER A 169 19.92 3.29 3.07
CA SER A 169 20.55 4.56 2.69
C SER A 169 19.59 5.55 1.99
N GLY A 170 18.34 5.14 1.75
CA GLY A 170 17.31 6.01 1.17
C GLY A 170 16.50 6.80 2.22
N ALA A 171 15.87 7.89 1.79
CA ALA A 171 15.04 8.77 2.62
C ALA A 171 13.53 8.51 2.46
N ARG A 172 12.74 8.96 3.45
CA ARG A 172 11.27 8.94 3.55
C ARG A 172 10.68 7.54 3.45
N ASN A 173 11.36 6.56 4.04
CA ASN A 173 10.94 5.16 4.00
C ASN A 173 10.22 4.73 5.29
N ILE A 174 9.21 3.88 5.15
CA ILE A 174 8.52 3.23 6.27
C ILE A 174 8.91 1.75 6.26
N HIS A 175 9.43 1.24 7.38
CA HIS A 175 9.86 -0.15 7.58
C HIS A 175 9.19 -0.72 8.83
N ILE A 176 8.10 -1.46 8.68
CA ILE A 176 7.35 -2.03 9.81
C ILE A 176 7.35 -3.55 9.71
N GLY A 177 8.00 -4.23 10.65
CA GLY A 177 8.09 -5.68 10.73
C GLY A 177 9.53 -6.20 10.77
N ARG A 178 9.70 -7.42 11.28
CA ARG A 178 11.01 -8.06 11.41
C ARG A 178 11.71 -8.12 10.04
N ARG A 179 12.88 -7.47 9.91
CA ARG A 179 13.69 -7.38 8.69
C ARG A 179 12.98 -6.72 7.49
N ALA A 180 12.01 -5.84 7.69
CA ALA A 180 11.41 -5.08 6.59
C ALA A 180 12.42 -4.07 6.03
N GLY A 181 12.56 -3.97 4.71
CA GLY A 181 13.38 -2.94 4.03
C GLY A 181 14.88 -2.98 4.30
N ILE A 182 15.45 -4.14 4.60
CA ILE A 182 16.91 -4.28 4.76
C ILE A 182 17.62 -3.93 3.46
N ASN A 183 18.75 -3.21 3.56
CA ASN A 183 19.59 -2.75 2.44
C ASN A 183 18.82 -1.94 1.38
N ASN A 184 17.79 -1.19 1.78
CA ASN A 184 17.07 -0.32 0.85
C ASN A 184 17.89 0.94 0.51
N SER A 185 18.06 1.23 -0.78
CA SER A 185 18.68 2.47 -1.26
C SER A 185 17.71 3.41 -1.97
N GLY A 186 16.45 2.98 -2.18
CA GLY A 186 15.40 3.81 -2.77
C GLY A 186 14.69 4.71 -1.76
N ASN A 187 14.00 5.73 -2.25
CA ASN A 187 13.29 6.72 -1.43
C ASN A 187 11.77 6.50 -1.43
N ASN A 188 11.05 7.08 -0.46
CA ASN A 188 9.59 7.13 -0.42
C ASN A 188 8.90 5.74 -0.46
N ASN A 189 9.56 4.68 0.03
CA ASN A 189 9.00 3.34 0.02
C ASN A 189 8.26 3.03 1.33
N VAL A 190 7.23 2.19 1.25
CA VAL A 190 6.48 1.67 2.39
C VAL A 190 6.64 0.15 2.43
N PHE A 191 7.26 -0.38 3.47
CA PHE A 191 7.49 -1.80 3.70
C PHE A 191 6.80 -2.24 4.98
N VAL A 192 5.79 -3.12 4.88
CA VAL A 192 5.05 -3.60 6.05
C VAL A 192 4.93 -5.12 6.03
N GLY A 193 5.62 -5.81 6.94
CA GLY A 193 5.58 -7.26 7.09
C GLY A 193 6.96 -7.87 7.32
N ARG A 194 6.98 -9.11 7.82
CA ARG A 194 8.23 -9.85 8.04
C ARG A 194 8.95 -10.09 6.70
N ASN A 195 10.19 -9.60 6.58
CA ASN A 195 11.00 -9.62 5.35
C ASN A 195 10.31 -8.95 4.15
N ALA A 196 9.45 -7.95 4.33
CA ALA A 196 8.91 -7.20 3.18
C ALA A 196 10.01 -6.31 2.57
N GLY A 197 10.18 -6.35 1.25
CA GLY A 197 11.09 -5.47 0.50
C GLY A 197 12.56 -5.58 0.92
N LEU A 198 13.15 -6.78 0.85
CA LEU A 198 14.62 -6.92 1.01
C LEU A 198 15.36 -6.43 -0.23
N ASP A 199 16.50 -5.75 -0.03
CA ASP A 199 17.45 -5.33 -1.09
C ASP A 199 16.80 -4.52 -2.22
N ILE A 200 16.07 -3.47 -1.86
CA ILE A 200 15.33 -2.61 -2.79
C ILE A 200 16.16 -1.40 -3.19
N SER A 201 16.29 -1.13 -4.48
CA SER A 201 16.90 0.13 -4.98
C SER A 201 15.90 1.08 -5.63
N GLY A 202 14.68 0.60 -5.92
CA GLY A 202 13.60 1.40 -6.49
C GLY A 202 12.92 2.30 -5.45
N SER A 203 12.34 3.41 -5.92
CA SER A 203 11.63 4.40 -5.11
C SER A 203 10.11 4.32 -5.30
N ASP A 204 9.36 4.93 -4.38
CA ASP A 204 7.91 5.11 -4.47
C ASP A 204 7.13 3.76 -4.53
N ASN A 205 7.62 2.73 -3.85
CA ASN A 205 6.97 1.42 -3.79
C ASN A 205 6.16 1.24 -2.50
N ILE A 206 5.01 0.57 -2.60
CA ILE A 206 4.22 0.09 -1.46
C ILE A 206 4.30 -1.43 -1.44
N ILE A 207 4.95 -2.00 -0.44
CA ILE A 207 5.20 -3.43 -0.30
C ILE A 207 4.69 -3.90 1.07
N MET A 208 3.59 -4.64 1.08
CA MET A 208 2.95 -5.13 2.30
C MET A 208 2.75 -6.64 2.22
N GLY A 209 3.20 -7.36 3.25
CA GLY A 209 3.04 -8.80 3.39
C GLY A 209 4.35 -9.52 3.68
N ARG A 210 4.24 -10.70 4.29
CA ARG A 210 5.40 -11.54 4.63
C ARG A 210 6.14 -11.93 3.34
N ASN A 211 7.42 -11.59 3.25
CA ASN A 211 8.30 -11.78 2.08
C ASN A 211 7.83 -11.07 0.78
N ALA A 212 6.92 -10.10 0.84
CA ALA A 212 6.50 -9.42 -0.39
C ALA A 212 7.67 -8.65 -1.03
N GLY A 213 7.74 -8.67 -2.37
CA GLY A 213 8.57 -7.76 -3.17
C GLY A 213 10.10 -7.83 -3.02
N ASN A 214 10.67 -8.91 -2.49
CA ASN A 214 12.12 -9.01 -2.28
C ASN A 214 12.93 -8.92 -3.60
N GLY A 215 14.01 -8.14 -3.57
CA GLY A 215 14.97 -7.97 -4.67
C GLY A 215 14.42 -7.18 -5.85
N ARG A 216 13.54 -6.21 -5.64
CA ARG A 216 12.97 -5.34 -6.69
C ARG A 216 13.67 -3.98 -6.76
N ASN A 217 14.02 -3.56 -7.97
CA ASN A 217 14.71 -2.31 -8.30
C ASN A 217 13.82 -1.33 -9.09
N GLY A 218 12.59 -1.70 -9.44
CA GLY A 218 11.66 -0.82 -10.13
C GLY A 218 10.93 0.16 -9.20
N ASN A 219 10.38 1.22 -9.78
CA ASN A 219 9.68 2.29 -9.06
C ASN A 219 8.15 2.15 -9.16
N ASN A 220 7.42 2.86 -8.30
CA ASN A 220 5.96 3.00 -8.39
C ASN A 220 5.20 1.66 -8.36
N ASN A 221 5.69 0.66 -7.62
CA ASN A 221 5.01 -0.63 -7.54
C ASN A 221 4.16 -0.74 -6.28
N ILE A 222 2.99 -1.36 -6.41
CA ILE A 222 2.11 -1.75 -5.29
C ILE A 222 2.10 -3.27 -5.21
N LEU A 223 2.56 -3.82 -4.09
CA LEU A 223 2.62 -5.25 -3.83
C LEU A 223 2.00 -5.55 -2.47
N LEU A 224 0.80 -6.12 -2.46
CA LEU A 224 0.09 -6.41 -1.23
C LEU A 224 -0.22 -7.90 -1.16
N GLY A 225 0.32 -8.62 -0.18
CA GLY A 225 0.06 -10.05 0.02
C GLY A 225 1.29 -10.83 0.45
N ARG A 226 1.07 -11.98 1.09
CA ARG A 226 2.15 -12.89 1.48
C ARG A 226 2.83 -13.42 0.21
N ASN A 227 4.15 -13.27 0.13
CA ASN A 227 4.96 -13.59 -1.06
C ASN A 227 4.51 -12.87 -2.35
N ALA A 228 3.70 -11.80 -2.29
CA ALA A 228 3.32 -11.04 -3.47
C ALA A 228 4.58 -10.52 -4.17
N GLY A 229 4.76 -10.91 -5.43
CA GLY A 229 5.92 -10.55 -6.22
C GLY A 229 7.27 -11.02 -5.68
N ASN A 230 7.28 -12.03 -4.81
CA ASN A 230 8.47 -12.62 -4.21
C ASN A 230 9.23 -13.47 -5.24
N ASN A 231 10.02 -12.84 -6.10
CA ASN A 231 10.97 -13.55 -6.95
C ASN A 231 12.12 -12.63 -7.37
N PHE A 232 13.33 -13.07 -7.04
CA PHE A 232 14.59 -12.36 -7.29
C PHE A 232 15.02 -12.39 -8.77
N ALA A 233 14.39 -13.21 -9.60
CA ALA A 233 14.96 -13.55 -10.90
C ALA A 233 15.00 -12.40 -11.92
N PHE A 234 14.12 -11.39 -11.88
CA PHE A 234 14.25 -10.18 -12.72
C PHE A 234 13.56 -8.95 -12.11
N ALA A 235 14.37 -8.00 -11.64
CA ALA A 235 14.04 -7.02 -10.60
C ALA A 235 13.50 -5.64 -11.08
N ASN A 236 13.44 -5.34 -12.37
CA ASN A 236 13.42 -3.92 -12.81
C ASN A 236 12.03 -3.37 -13.23
N GLY A 237 10.95 -4.13 -13.06
CA GLY A 237 9.61 -3.69 -13.46
C GLY A 237 9.08 -2.54 -12.61
N SER A 238 8.60 -1.47 -13.25
CA SER A 238 8.01 -0.29 -12.60
C SER A 238 6.51 -0.17 -12.87
N ASN A 239 5.77 0.59 -12.07
CA ASN A 239 4.34 0.86 -12.29
C ASN A 239 3.47 -0.42 -12.30
N ASN A 240 3.79 -1.39 -11.44
CA ASN A 240 3.01 -2.62 -11.32
C ASN A 240 2.06 -2.59 -10.11
N MET A 241 0.92 -3.26 -10.24
CA MET A 241 0.00 -3.54 -9.14
C MET A 241 -0.16 -5.05 -9.00
N VAL A 242 0.22 -5.59 -7.83
CA VAL A 242 0.23 -7.02 -7.52
C VAL A 242 -0.47 -7.25 -6.19
N LEU A 243 -1.61 -7.93 -6.20
CA LEU A 243 -2.51 -8.05 -5.05
C LEU A 243 -2.86 -9.51 -4.75
N GLY A 244 -2.61 -9.91 -3.51
CA GLY A 244 -2.99 -11.17 -2.84
C GLY A 244 -1.85 -12.19 -2.69
N ASN A 245 -2.17 -13.34 -2.08
CA ASN A 245 -1.18 -14.36 -1.69
C ASN A 245 -0.53 -14.99 -2.93
N TYR A 246 0.81 -15.01 -2.96
CA TYR A 246 1.63 -15.48 -4.10
C TYR A 246 1.36 -14.79 -5.46
N ALA A 247 0.58 -13.71 -5.50
CA ALA A 247 0.33 -12.98 -6.73
C ALA A 247 1.65 -12.54 -7.37
N GLY A 248 1.85 -12.84 -8.65
CA GLY A 248 3.05 -12.46 -9.40
C GLY A 248 4.38 -13.04 -8.88
N SER A 249 4.37 -14.11 -8.06
CA SER A 249 5.60 -14.73 -7.53
C SER A 249 6.38 -15.55 -8.56
N THR A 250 5.85 -15.78 -9.76
CA THR A 250 6.52 -16.60 -10.80
C THR A 250 7.44 -15.82 -11.74
N GLY A 251 7.82 -14.58 -11.40
CA GLY A 251 8.92 -13.84 -12.03
C GLY A 251 8.58 -13.24 -13.40
N PHE A 252 8.34 -11.93 -13.46
CA PHE A 252 8.13 -11.22 -14.72
C PHE A 252 8.81 -9.83 -14.71
N PRO A 253 9.75 -9.55 -15.63
CA PRO A 253 10.37 -8.24 -15.80
C PRO A 253 9.49 -7.30 -16.62
N PHE A 254 8.26 -7.06 -16.17
CA PHE A 254 7.37 -6.13 -16.87
C PHE A 254 7.07 -4.94 -16.00
N SER A 255 7.00 -3.79 -16.67
CA SER A 255 6.41 -2.59 -16.11
C SER A 255 4.95 -2.54 -16.50
N GLN A 256 4.15 -1.73 -15.80
CA GLN A 256 2.79 -1.41 -16.24
C GLN A 256 1.85 -2.63 -16.29
N MET A 257 1.91 -3.50 -15.27
CA MET A 257 1.06 -4.69 -15.18
C MET A 257 0.12 -4.67 -13.98
N LEU A 258 -1.02 -5.34 -14.12
CA LEU A 258 -1.96 -5.67 -13.05
C LEU A 258 -1.98 -7.19 -12.83
N PHE A 259 -1.90 -7.62 -11.58
CA PHE A 259 -2.09 -9.00 -11.14
C PHE A 259 -2.91 -9.02 -9.85
N ILE A 260 -4.04 -9.72 -9.85
CA ILE A 260 -4.88 -9.95 -8.67
C ILE A 260 -5.11 -11.45 -8.55
N GLU A 261 -4.60 -12.04 -7.48
CA GLU A 261 -4.67 -13.47 -7.21
C GLU A 261 -4.55 -13.74 -5.71
N ASN A 262 -5.22 -14.78 -5.19
CA ASN A 262 -5.11 -15.18 -3.79
C ASN A 262 -5.01 -16.71 -3.65
N GLY A 263 -4.08 -17.32 -4.38
CA GLY A 263 -3.85 -18.76 -4.39
C GLY A 263 -3.01 -19.24 -3.22
N GLU A 264 -3.06 -20.54 -2.91
CA GLU A 264 -2.33 -21.11 -1.77
C GLU A 264 -0.83 -21.26 -2.05
N ASP A 265 -0.43 -21.43 -3.31
CA ASP A 265 0.95 -21.65 -3.75
C ASP A 265 1.29 -20.86 -5.00
N ALA A 266 2.59 -20.61 -5.21
CA ALA A 266 3.13 -19.94 -6.39
C ALA A 266 2.81 -20.63 -7.73
N ASN A 267 2.22 -21.83 -7.74
CA ASN A 267 2.10 -22.71 -8.91
C ASN A 267 1.07 -23.85 -8.73
N SER A 268 -0.06 -23.68 -8.03
CA SER A 268 -1.00 -24.81 -7.86
C SER A 268 -1.54 -25.36 -9.21
N ASP A 269 -1.45 -24.57 -10.28
CA ASP A 269 -2.15 -24.86 -11.55
C ASP A 269 -1.19 -25.02 -12.76
N GLY A 270 0.13 -24.97 -12.55
CA GLY A 270 1.14 -25.06 -13.62
C GLY A 270 1.15 -23.88 -14.62
N PHE A 271 0.15 -23.01 -14.56
CA PHE A 271 0.04 -21.77 -15.30
C PHE A 271 -0.38 -20.66 -14.33
N ASN A 272 0.40 -19.60 -14.30
CA ASN A 272 0.15 -18.38 -13.56
C ASN A 272 -1.13 -17.70 -14.09
N LYS A 273 -2.29 -18.20 -13.65
CA LYS A 273 -3.63 -17.72 -13.98
C LYS A 273 -4.14 -16.88 -12.82
N PRO A 274 -3.72 -15.60 -12.71
CA PRO A 274 -4.37 -14.72 -11.76
C PRO A 274 -5.84 -14.61 -12.15
N LEU A 275 -6.71 -14.52 -11.15
CA LEU A 275 -8.13 -14.23 -11.35
C LEU A 275 -8.31 -13.01 -12.28
N ILE A 276 -7.51 -11.96 -12.07
CA ILE A 276 -7.45 -10.79 -12.96
C ILE A 276 -5.99 -10.47 -13.29
N SER A 277 -5.69 -10.31 -14.58
CA SER A 277 -4.43 -9.75 -15.06
C SER A 277 -4.67 -8.63 -16.05
N GLY A 278 -3.68 -7.77 -16.27
CA GLY A 278 -3.77 -6.75 -17.29
C GLY A 278 -2.45 -6.07 -17.58
N SER A 279 -2.46 -5.25 -18.62
CA SER A 279 -1.37 -4.35 -18.96
C SER A 279 -1.89 -2.93 -19.12
N TYR A 280 -1.36 -2.03 -18.32
CA TYR A 280 -1.58 -0.59 -18.47
C TYR A 280 -0.91 -0.04 -19.73
N PHE A 281 0.09 -0.73 -20.28
CA PHE A 281 0.72 -0.33 -21.55
C PHE A 281 -0.23 -0.52 -22.73
N SER A 282 -0.90 -1.68 -22.81
CA SER A 282 -1.82 -1.99 -23.91
C SER A 282 -3.28 -1.61 -23.64
N ASN A 283 -3.59 -1.12 -22.43
CA ASN A 283 -4.95 -0.85 -21.95
C ASN A 283 -5.86 -2.08 -22.05
N ARG A 284 -5.37 -3.24 -21.59
CA ARG A 284 -6.10 -4.51 -21.65
C ARG A 284 -6.18 -5.19 -20.30
N VAL A 285 -7.32 -5.84 -20.04
CA VAL A 285 -7.58 -6.66 -18.86
C VAL A 285 -8.06 -8.05 -19.28
N GLY A 286 -7.63 -9.05 -18.52
CA GLY A 286 -7.97 -10.44 -18.64
C GLY A 286 -8.58 -10.97 -17.36
N ILE A 287 -9.65 -11.74 -17.48
CA ILE A 287 -10.27 -12.44 -16.35
C ILE A 287 -10.15 -13.93 -16.59
N ASN A 288 -9.61 -14.64 -15.59
CA ASN A 288 -9.41 -16.09 -15.65
C ASN A 288 -8.63 -16.53 -16.90
N ILE A 289 -7.55 -15.82 -17.21
CA ILE A 289 -6.66 -16.14 -18.33
C ILE A 289 -5.25 -16.46 -17.86
N SER A 290 -4.58 -17.35 -18.59
CA SER A 290 -3.14 -17.55 -18.42
C SER A 290 -2.40 -16.36 -19.01
N VAL A 291 -1.51 -15.75 -18.23
CA VAL A 291 -0.56 -14.76 -18.74
C VAL A 291 0.74 -15.48 -19.10
N ALA A 292 1.03 -15.59 -20.40
CA ALA A 292 2.20 -16.31 -20.88
C ALA A 292 3.52 -15.60 -20.49
N PRO A 293 4.60 -16.34 -20.17
CA PRO A 293 5.89 -15.77 -19.75
C PRO A 293 6.70 -15.06 -20.86
N ASN A 294 6.21 -14.99 -22.09
CA ASN A 294 7.07 -14.85 -23.28
C ASN A 294 7.40 -13.40 -23.69
N GLY A 295 7.77 -12.55 -22.73
CA GLY A 295 8.53 -11.31 -23.01
C GLY A 295 7.78 -10.15 -23.69
N PHE A 296 6.57 -10.33 -24.20
CA PHE A 296 5.74 -9.28 -24.78
C PHE A 296 4.33 -9.36 -24.22
N GLY A 297 4.05 -8.46 -23.28
CA GLY A 297 2.76 -8.14 -22.67
C GLY A 297 1.64 -9.15 -22.89
N VAL A 298 1.28 -9.88 -21.83
CA VAL A 298 -0.05 -10.52 -21.69
C VAL A 298 -0.61 -11.10 -22.98
N SER A 299 0.17 -11.90 -23.73
CA SER A 299 -0.43 -12.76 -24.76
C SER A 299 -1.27 -13.82 -24.00
N PRO A 300 -2.59 -13.91 -24.24
CA PRO A 300 -3.32 -13.53 -25.44
C PRO A 300 -4.41 -12.43 -25.24
N LEU A 301 -4.15 -11.38 -24.47
CA LEU A 301 -5.04 -10.21 -24.41
C LEU A 301 -5.09 -9.54 -25.79
N THR A 302 -6.08 -9.90 -26.60
CA THR A 302 -6.31 -9.39 -27.95
C THR A 302 -7.28 -8.20 -27.95
N HIS A 303 -8.16 -8.15 -26.95
CA HIS A 303 -9.20 -7.15 -26.79
C HIS A 303 -9.02 -6.39 -25.47
N THR A 304 -9.73 -5.26 -25.31
CA THR A 304 -9.74 -4.50 -24.05
C THR A 304 -10.12 -5.38 -22.86
N LEU A 305 -11.10 -6.27 -23.03
CA LEU A 305 -11.47 -7.32 -22.08
C LEU A 305 -11.35 -8.69 -22.76
N THR A 306 -10.61 -9.60 -22.15
CA THR A 306 -10.57 -11.02 -22.56
C THR A 306 -10.97 -11.89 -21.39
N VAL A 307 -11.89 -12.84 -21.60
CA VAL A 307 -12.39 -13.74 -20.54
C VAL A 307 -12.09 -15.17 -20.95
N GLY A 308 -11.37 -15.92 -20.11
CA GLY A 308 -11.01 -17.33 -20.35
C GLY A 308 -12.10 -18.34 -19.97
N GLY A 309 -13.36 -17.91 -19.91
CA GLY A 309 -14.51 -18.72 -19.48
C GLY A 309 -15.83 -18.05 -19.85
N ASP A 310 -16.92 -18.52 -19.27
CA ASP A 310 -18.26 -18.06 -19.61
C ASP A 310 -18.57 -16.68 -19.04
N ILE A 311 -19.41 -15.93 -19.76
CA ILE A 311 -19.93 -14.63 -19.32
C ILE A 311 -21.43 -14.76 -19.11
N PHE A 312 -21.88 -14.55 -17.87
CA PHE A 312 -23.29 -14.37 -17.53
C PHE A 312 -23.53 -12.89 -17.20
N ALA A 313 -24.36 -12.21 -17.98
CA ALA A 313 -24.71 -10.82 -17.77
C ALA A 313 -26.22 -10.67 -17.59
N SER A 314 -26.63 -9.92 -16.57
CA SER A 314 -28.05 -9.59 -16.33
C SER A 314 -28.53 -8.35 -17.10
N GLY A 315 -27.62 -7.66 -17.78
CA GLY A 315 -27.89 -6.47 -18.59
C GLY A 315 -27.57 -6.69 -20.06
N ASP A 316 -27.75 -5.65 -20.86
CA ASP A 316 -27.61 -5.71 -22.31
C ASP A 316 -26.15 -5.61 -22.78
N PHE A 317 -25.85 -6.28 -23.90
CA PHE A 317 -24.64 -6.03 -24.68
C PHE A 317 -24.97 -5.05 -25.80
N ILE A 318 -24.46 -3.82 -25.70
CA ILE A 318 -24.70 -2.76 -26.67
C ILE A 318 -23.50 -2.65 -27.60
N THR A 319 -23.72 -2.85 -28.90
CA THR A 319 -22.72 -2.62 -29.93
C THR A 319 -23.24 -1.58 -30.94
N PRO A 320 -22.53 -0.47 -31.16
CA PRO A 320 -22.93 0.51 -32.16
C PRO A 320 -22.86 -0.11 -33.55
N THR A 321 -23.92 0.05 -34.34
CA THR A 321 -23.94 -0.29 -35.76
C THR A 321 -24.20 0.96 -36.59
N ASN A 322 -23.61 1.01 -37.79
CA ASN A 322 -23.81 2.11 -38.73
C ASN A 322 -24.95 1.84 -39.73
N THR A 323 -25.48 0.61 -39.76
CA THR A 323 -26.51 0.21 -40.73
C THR A 323 -27.44 -0.85 -40.15
N TYR A 324 -28.62 -0.97 -40.74
CA TYR A 324 -29.61 -1.99 -40.45
C TYR A 324 -30.22 -2.51 -41.76
N PRO A 325 -30.58 -3.81 -41.88
CA PRO A 325 -30.87 -4.45 -43.15
C PRO A 325 -32.06 -3.95 -43.98
N ASP A 326 -32.85 -2.98 -43.51
CA ASP A 326 -33.96 -2.36 -44.24
C ASP A 326 -33.61 -1.93 -45.69
N TYR A 327 -32.32 -1.78 -46.04
CA TYR A 327 -31.85 -1.64 -47.42
C TYR A 327 -32.31 -2.75 -48.37
N VAL A 328 -32.57 -3.96 -47.86
CA VAL A 328 -33.02 -5.11 -48.67
C VAL A 328 -34.39 -4.81 -49.26
N PHE A 329 -35.33 -4.40 -48.42
CA PHE A 329 -36.67 -4.02 -48.87
C PHE A 329 -36.65 -2.74 -49.69
N GLN A 330 -35.85 -1.74 -49.30
CA GLN A 330 -35.72 -0.50 -50.05
C GLN A 330 -35.29 -0.80 -51.50
N LYS A 331 -34.21 -1.58 -51.66
CA LYS A 331 -33.71 -1.98 -52.98
C LYS A 331 -34.75 -2.75 -53.80
N TYR A 332 -35.47 -3.69 -53.17
CA TYR A 332 -36.44 -4.52 -53.88
C TYR A 332 -37.65 -3.73 -54.39
N PHE A 333 -38.22 -2.86 -53.57
CA PHE A 333 -39.46 -2.14 -53.91
C PHE A 333 -39.22 -0.79 -54.62
N GLU A 334 -38.15 -0.09 -54.28
CA GLU A 334 -37.83 1.24 -54.83
C GLU A 334 -36.80 1.18 -55.97
N GLY A 335 -36.11 0.05 -56.14
CA GLY A 335 -35.07 -0.15 -57.16
C GLY A 335 -33.68 0.37 -56.75
N GLU A 336 -33.61 1.17 -55.68
CA GLU A 336 -32.37 1.70 -55.10
C GLU A 336 -32.44 1.65 -53.56
N SER A 337 -31.29 1.76 -52.90
CA SER A 337 -31.22 1.87 -51.45
C SER A 337 -30.36 3.05 -51.05
N SER A 338 -30.92 3.94 -50.24
CA SER A 338 -30.20 5.08 -49.64
C SER A 338 -29.34 4.66 -48.44
N ILE A 339 -29.68 3.53 -47.81
CA ILE A 339 -28.99 3.00 -46.63
C ILE A 339 -27.73 2.23 -47.06
N LEU A 340 -27.83 1.45 -48.14
CA LEU A 340 -26.70 0.70 -48.73
C LEU A 340 -26.80 0.69 -50.27
N PRO A 341 -26.30 1.73 -50.96
CA PRO A 341 -26.44 1.87 -52.41
C PRO A 341 -25.87 0.72 -53.24
N GLU A 342 -24.81 0.07 -52.74
CA GLU A 342 -24.14 -1.07 -53.37
C GLU A 342 -24.86 -2.41 -53.18
N TYR A 343 -25.93 -2.45 -52.37
CA TYR A 343 -26.69 -3.68 -52.17
C TYR A 343 -27.43 -4.08 -53.45
N GLU A 344 -27.29 -5.34 -53.82
CA GLU A 344 -27.99 -5.94 -54.96
C GLU A 344 -28.75 -7.18 -54.49
N PHE A 345 -30.06 -7.17 -54.72
CA PHE A 345 -30.93 -8.31 -54.47
C PHE A 345 -30.73 -9.35 -55.58
N LYS A 346 -30.35 -10.57 -55.20
CA LYS A 346 -30.09 -11.68 -56.14
C LYS A 346 -31.34 -12.50 -56.38
N SER A 347 -31.55 -13.01 -57.59
CA SER A 347 -32.63 -13.97 -57.82
C SER A 347 -32.34 -15.33 -57.16
N LEU A 348 -33.38 -16.15 -56.96
CA LEU A 348 -33.22 -17.51 -56.43
C LEU A 348 -32.27 -18.35 -57.30
N GLU A 349 -32.30 -18.19 -58.62
CA GLU A 349 -31.39 -18.89 -59.54
C GLU A 349 -29.93 -18.47 -59.30
N GLU A 350 -29.67 -17.19 -59.13
CA GLU A 350 -28.31 -16.68 -58.84
C GLU A 350 -27.81 -17.17 -57.48
N VAL A 351 -28.68 -17.17 -56.47
CA VAL A 351 -28.36 -17.70 -55.14
C VAL A 351 -28.09 -19.21 -55.22
N GLU A 352 -28.89 -19.97 -55.96
CA GLU A 352 -28.67 -21.41 -56.16
C GLU A 352 -27.31 -21.70 -56.81
N GLN A 353 -26.96 -20.96 -57.87
CA GLN A 353 -25.65 -21.09 -58.52
C GLN A 353 -24.50 -20.73 -57.57
N PHE A 354 -24.67 -19.69 -56.75
CA PHE A 354 -23.69 -19.32 -55.75
C PHE A 354 -23.48 -20.44 -54.72
N ILE A 355 -24.56 -21.01 -54.18
CA ILE A 355 -24.50 -22.10 -53.20
C ILE A 355 -23.85 -23.34 -53.81
N LYS A 356 -24.21 -23.72 -55.04
CA LYS A 356 -23.58 -24.87 -55.73
C LYS A 356 -22.07 -24.70 -55.91
N THR A 357 -21.61 -23.46 -56.09
CA THR A 357 -20.20 -23.15 -56.33
C THR A 357 -19.42 -23.00 -55.01
N HIS A 358 -20.00 -22.37 -53.98
CA HIS A 358 -19.27 -21.96 -52.77
C HIS A 358 -19.67 -22.74 -51.50
N GLY A 359 -20.84 -23.37 -51.46
CA GLY A 359 -21.31 -24.17 -50.32
C GLY A 359 -21.82 -23.36 -49.13
N HIS A 360 -22.08 -22.06 -49.28
CA HIS A 360 -22.68 -21.19 -48.26
C HIS A 360 -23.54 -20.09 -48.91
N LEU A 361 -24.31 -19.35 -48.10
CA LEU A 361 -25.14 -18.24 -48.57
C LEU A 361 -24.30 -17.01 -48.97
N PRO A 362 -24.73 -16.24 -49.97
CA PRO A 362 -24.10 -14.96 -50.32
C PRO A 362 -24.03 -14.00 -49.13
N GLY A 363 -22.83 -13.47 -48.87
CA GLY A 363 -22.58 -12.51 -47.79
C GLY A 363 -22.45 -13.14 -46.39
N VAL A 364 -22.64 -14.45 -46.24
CA VAL A 364 -22.39 -15.18 -44.99
C VAL A 364 -21.01 -15.82 -45.03
N LYS A 365 -20.24 -15.72 -43.95
CA LYS A 365 -18.89 -16.31 -43.85
C LYS A 365 -18.93 -17.81 -44.06
N SER A 366 -17.97 -18.33 -44.82
CA SER A 366 -17.84 -19.78 -45.03
C SER A 366 -17.22 -20.47 -43.81
N TYR A 367 -17.39 -21.79 -43.69
CA TYR A 367 -16.70 -22.57 -42.64
C TYR A 367 -15.18 -22.37 -42.69
N LYS A 368 -14.58 -22.39 -43.91
CA LYS A 368 -13.14 -22.20 -44.09
C LYS A 368 -12.67 -20.83 -43.62
N GLU A 369 -13.43 -19.79 -43.93
CA GLU A 369 -13.12 -18.41 -43.50
C GLU A 369 -13.17 -18.27 -41.97
N VAL A 370 -14.12 -18.96 -41.32
CA VAL A 370 -14.23 -18.97 -39.85
C VAL A 370 -13.10 -19.80 -39.22
N GLU A 371 -12.76 -20.95 -39.80
CA GLU A 371 -11.66 -21.81 -39.37
C GLU A 371 -10.30 -21.10 -39.49
N GLU A 372 -10.05 -20.41 -40.61
CA GLU A 372 -8.85 -19.58 -40.84
C GLU A 372 -8.72 -18.43 -39.82
N ASN A 373 -9.83 -17.97 -39.24
CA ASN A 373 -9.88 -16.93 -38.20
C ASN A 373 -9.96 -17.49 -36.77
N ASN A 374 -9.53 -18.74 -36.55
CA ASN A 374 -9.56 -19.44 -35.25
C ASN A 374 -10.97 -19.50 -34.63
N PHE A 375 -12.01 -19.67 -35.45
CA PHE A 375 -13.41 -19.71 -35.01
C PHE A 375 -13.90 -18.45 -34.30
N ASN A 376 -13.20 -17.31 -34.45
CA ASN A 376 -13.66 -16.03 -33.90
C ASN A 376 -14.76 -15.44 -34.78
N ILE A 377 -15.93 -15.20 -34.19
CA ILE A 377 -17.08 -14.60 -34.87
C ILE A 377 -17.47 -13.31 -34.16
N GLU A 378 -17.64 -12.24 -34.94
CA GLU A 378 -18.20 -11.00 -34.44
C GLU A 378 -19.72 -11.12 -34.39
N LEU A 379 -20.25 -11.29 -33.18
CA LEU A 379 -21.68 -11.57 -32.95
C LEU A 379 -22.59 -10.50 -33.56
N SER A 380 -22.20 -9.22 -33.44
CA SER A 380 -23.00 -8.09 -33.95
C SER A 380 -23.10 -8.09 -35.47
N ALA A 381 -21.98 -8.27 -36.18
CA ALA A 381 -21.98 -8.37 -37.64
C ALA A 381 -22.77 -9.58 -38.13
N THR A 382 -22.65 -10.73 -37.45
CA THR A 382 -23.46 -11.92 -37.75
C THR A 382 -24.95 -11.68 -37.50
N SER A 383 -25.33 -10.98 -36.43
CA SER A 383 -26.74 -10.65 -36.16
C SER A 383 -27.35 -9.78 -37.25
N ILE A 384 -26.61 -8.78 -37.75
CA ILE A 384 -27.05 -7.92 -38.88
C ILE A 384 -27.18 -8.75 -40.16
N LYS A 385 -26.18 -9.58 -40.47
CA LYS A 385 -26.21 -10.42 -41.67
C LYS A 385 -27.33 -11.47 -41.62
N ASN A 386 -27.63 -12.03 -40.45
CA ASN A 386 -28.76 -12.94 -40.26
C ASN A 386 -30.09 -12.25 -40.57
N LEU A 387 -30.26 -11.00 -40.12
CA LEU A 387 -31.47 -10.24 -40.43
C LEU A 387 -31.58 -9.91 -41.92
N GLU A 388 -30.49 -9.54 -42.59
CA GLU A 388 -30.47 -9.39 -44.07
C GLU A 388 -30.96 -10.67 -44.77
N LYS A 389 -30.46 -11.84 -44.37
CA LYS A 389 -30.91 -13.11 -44.97
C LYS A 389 -32.37 -13.43 -44.66
N ILE A 390 -32.89 -13.03 -43.50
CA ILE A 390 -34.31 -13.18 -43.14
C ILE A 390 -35.17 -12.32 -44.06
N GLU A 391 -34.79 -11.06 -44.30
CA GLU A 391 -35.51 -10.16 -45.20
C GLU A 391 -35.52 -10.67 -46.65
N GLU A 392 -34.38 -11.15 -47.15
CA GLU A 392 -34.30 -11.81 -48.46
C GLU A 392 -35.22 -13.04 -48.56
N LEU A 393 -35.24 -13.88 -47.52
CA LEU A 393 -36.13 -15.05 -47.47
C LEU A 393 -37.60 -14.65 -47.52
N PHE A 394 -37.99 -13.58 -46.84
CA PHE A 394 -39.36 -13.05 -46.91
C PHE A 394 -39.70 -12.58 -48.32
N LEU A 395 -38.79 -11.88 -49.02
CA LEU A 395 -39.00 -11.48 -50.41
C LEU A 395 -39.18 -12.68 -51.34
N TYR A 396 -38.32 -13.70 -51.23
CA TYR A 396 -38.48 -14.94 -52.01
C TYR A 396 -39.81 -15.65 -51.71
N SER A 397 -40.27 -15.63 -50.45
CA SER A 397 -41.55 -16.20 -50.07
C SER A 397 -42.73 -15.44 -50.71
N ILE A 398 -42.64 -14.10 -50.77
CA ILE A 398 -43.62 -13.25 -51.44
C ILE A 398 -43.67 -13.56 -52.94
N GLU A 399 -42.52 -13.66 -53.60
CA GLU A 399 -42.42 -14.03 -55.03
C GLU A 399 -43.00 -15.42 -55.29
N LEU A 400 -42.64 -16.41 -54.49
CA LEU A 400 -43.13 -17.77 -54.61
C LEU A 400 -44.65 -17.84 -54.43
N ASN A 401 -45.20 -17.14 -53.42
CA ASN A 401 -46.64 -17.09 -53.19
C ASN A 401 -47.37 -16.41 -54.36
N SER A 402 -46.80 -15.34 -54.92
CA SER A 402 -47.33 -14.69 -56.12
C SER A 402 -47.39 -15.66 -57.31
N LYS A 403 -46.31 -16.42 -57.54
CA LYS A 403 -46.23 -17.45 -58.58
C LYS A 403 -47.21 -18.59 -58.36
N VAL A 404 -47.39 -19.04 -57.12
CA VAL A 404 -48.39 -20.09 -56.78
C VAL A 404 -49.81 -19.59 -57.08
N LYS A 405 -50.13 -18.34 -56.73
CA LYS A 405 -51.44 -17.74 -57.04
C LYS A 405 -51.68 -17.62 -58.55
N SER A 406 -50.67 -17.22 -59.33
CA SER A 406 -50.80 -17.11 -60.78
C SER A 406 -50.96 -18.49 -61.44
N GLN A 407 -50.20 -19.48 -61.01
CA GLN A 407 -50.35 -20.87 -61.48
C GLN A 407 -51.71 -21.46 -61.14
N ALA A 408 -52.23 -21.20 -59.93
CA ALA A 408 -53.58 -21.63 -59.54
C ALA A 408 -54.66 -21.01 -60.43
N LYS A 409 -54.49 -19.74 -60.81
CA LYS A 409 -55.39 -19.06 -61.76
C LYS A 409 -55.31 -19.67 -63.17
N GLU A 410 -54.10 -19.95 -63.67
CA GLU A 410 -53.93 -20.58 -64.98
C GLU A 410 -54.54 -22.00 -65.02
N LEU A 411 -54.40 -22.77 -63.93
CA LEU A 411 -55.05 -24.08 -63.81
C LEU A 411 -56.57 -23.96 -63.85
N GLN A 412 -57.15 -22.99 -63.12
CA GLN A 412 -58.58 -22.73 -63.15
C GLN A 412 -59.08 -22.33 -64.56
N GLU A 413 -58.30 -21.55 -65.30
CA GLU A 413 -58.60 -21.18 -66.69
C GLU A 413 -58.53 -22.39 -67.63
N LYS A 414 -57.55 -23.29 -67.45
CA LYS A 414 -57.44 -24.54 -68.22
C LYS A 414 -58.57 -25.52 -67.90
N ASP A 415 -58.95 -25.68 -66.63
CA ASP A 415 -60.08 -26.53 -66.24
C ASP A 415 -61.37 -26.03 -66.92
N SER A 416 -61.59 -24.71 -66.95
CA SER A 416 -62.73 -24.14 -67.68
C SER A 416 -62.68 -24.37 -69.20
N GLN A 417 -61.49 -24.41 -69.81
CA GLN A 417 -61.35 -24.72 -71.24
C GLN A 417 -61.59 -26.20 -71.53
N ILE A 418 -61.15 -27.09 -70.63
CA ILE A 418 -61.41 -28.54 -70.72
C ILE A 418 -62.91 -28.79 -70.63
N ASP A 419 -63.61 -28.16 -69.68
CA ASP A 419 -65.07 -28.27 -69.56
C ASP A 419 -65.81 -27.81 -70.84
N ASP A 420 -65.38 -26.72 -71.49
CA ASP A 420 -65.96 -26.28 -72.77
C ASP A 420 -65.71 -27.26 -73.91
N LEU A 421 -64.49 -27.81 -73.99
CA LEU A 421 -64.14 -28.80 -74.99
C LEU A 421 -64.93 -30.11 -74.81
N GLU A 422 -65.07 -30.59 -73.59
CA GLU A 422 -65.90 -31.76 -73.26
C GLU A 422 -67.36 -31.53 -73.70
N GLN A 423 -67.93 -30.36 -73.40
CA GLN A 423 -69.28 -30.00 -73.86
C GLN A 423 -69.39 -29.96 -75.40
N ARG A 424 -68.36 -29.46 -76.10
CA ARG A 424 -68.34 -29.43 -77.58
C ARG A 424 -68.24 -30.84 -78.16
N ILE A 425 -67.43 -31.72 -77.57
CA ILE A 425 -67.33 -33.13 -77.97
C ILE A 425 -68.69 -33.81 -77.79
N GLU A 426 -69.33 -33.65 -76.63
CA GLU A 426 -70.64 -34.25 -76.36
C GLU A 426 -71.71 -33.78 -77.36
N ARG A 427 -71.69 -32.50 -77.76
CA ARG A 427 -72.56 -31.96 -78.82
C ARG A 427 -72.27 -32.58 -80.19
N LEU A 428 -70.99 -32.73 -80.55
CA LEU A 428 -70.60 -33.36 -81.81
C LEU A 428 -70.98 -34.84 -81.86
N GLU A 429 -70.81 -35.57 -80.76
CA GLU A 429 -71.23 -36.97 -80.64
C GLU A 429 -72.75 -37.12 -80.84
N LYS A 430 -73.56 -36.24 -80.22
CA LYS A 430 -75.02 -36.19 -80.45
C LYS A 430 -75.36 -35.93 -81.93
N LEU A 431 -74.68 -34.97 -82.58
CA LEU A 431 -74.91 -34.65 -83.99
C LEU A 431 -74.52 -35.81 -84.94
N ILE A 432 -73.47 -36.57 -84.63
CA ILE A 432 -73.06 -37.75 -85.42
C ILE A 432 -74.07 -38.89 -85.26
N LEU A 433 -74.57 -39.12 -84.04
CA LEU A 433 -75.63 -40.10 -83.76
C LEU A 433 -76.94 -39.77 -84.48
N GLU A 434 -77.28 -38.49 -84.63
CA GLU A 434 -78.46 -38.03 -85.38
C GLU A 434 -78.30 -38.17 -86.89
N LYS A 435 -77.09 -38.03 -87.43
CA LYS A 435 -76.81 -38.10 -88.88
C LYS A 435 -76.69 -39.53 -89.43
N ASN A 436 -76.51 -40.51 -88.55
CA ASN A 436 -76.44 -41.95 -88.87
C ASN A 436 -77.78 -42.69 -88.67
N LYS A 437 -78.87 -41.96 -88.43
CA LYS A 437 -80.26 -42.43 -88.54
C LYS A 437 -80.85 -41.92 -89.84
#